data_AF-A0A0S8BMW1-F1
#
_entry.id   AF-A0A0S8BMW1-F1
#
_cell.length_a   1.000
_cell.length_b   1.000
_cell.length_c   1.000
_cell.angle_alpha   90.00
_cell.angle_beta   90.00
_cell.angle_gamma   90.00
#
_symmetry.space_group_name_H-M   'P 1'
#
loop_
_entity.id
_entity.type
_entity.pdbx_description
1 polymer ?
#
loop_
_entity_poly.entity_id
_entity_poly.type
_entity_poly.pdbx_seq_one_letter_code
_entity_poly.pdbx_strand_id
1 'polypeptide(L)'
;MQPLLSAYATPTANVGSTLMAEWDDPIVETRQAIEESALPEQLLALVEGLQEALHSSRDAEGVIEVNGHAVEEPNGVIRLNHVCSGWDEDAEVRDPNVDGSIDLTATLQGGSIAPVVWGAFHGCRWKRALVNRRIEASYDGEIQAHFGESFYTDTVVRKREITFAVTGALLLGGTSFPIRRSFRIDLDGAGDILDGRLDVLIETEEQEHFVFFFRGGLLAAGIEDATGRFFCSLEERRCDKSSGSFFW
;
A
#
# COMPACT_ATOMS: atom_id res chain seq x y z
N MET A 1 1.02 0.24 -14.13
CA MET A 1 1.90 -0.49 -13.20
C MET A 1 3.33 -0.73 -13.71
N GLN A 2 3.56 -1.31 -14.90
CA GLN A 2 4.93 -1.64 -15.35
C GLN A 2 5.97 -0.50 -15.33
N PRO A 3 5.65 0.74 -15.75
CA PRO A 3 6.62 1.84 -15.68
C PRO A 3 7.06 2.13 -14.25
N LEU A 4 6.11 2.09 -13.32
CA LEU A 4 6.34 2.31 -11.89
C LEU A 4 7.22 1.20 -11.29
N LEU A 5 6.95 -0.07 -11.60
CA LEU A 5 7.81 -1.18 -11.16
C LEU A 5 9.25 -1.05 -11.68
N SER A 6 9.39 -0.57 -12.92
CA SER A 6 10.70 -0.32 -13.53
C SER A 6 11.44 0.83 -12.83
N ALA A 7 10.70 1.86 -12.41
CA ALA A 7 11.27 3.00 -11.68
C ALA A 7 11.85 2.58 -10.32
N TYR A 8 11.13 1.73 -9.56
CA TYR A 8 11.67 1.14 -8.33
C TYR A 8 12.92 0.29 -8.58
N ALA A 9 12.94 -0.49 -9.65
CA ALA A 9 14.04 -1.43 -9.93
C ALA A 9 15.30 -0.73 -10.47
N THR A 10 15.18 0.47 -11.02
CA THR A 10 16.32 1.18 -11.62
C THR A 10 16.15 2.69 -11.46
N PRO A 11 16.37 3.25 -10.25
CA PRO A 11 16.43 4.70 -10.03
C PRO A 11 17.32 5.44 -11.01
N THR A 12 16.87 6.61 -11.47
CA THR A 12 17.58 7.42 -12.49
C THR A 12 18.04 8.77 -11.98
N ALA A 13 17.45 9.30 -10.92
CA ALA A 13 17.85 10.59 -10.37
C ALA A 13 19.22 10.48 -9.67
N ASN A 14 20.01 11.54 -9.72
CA ASN A 14 21.21 11.69 -8.91
C ASN A 14 20.92 12.60 -7.71
N VAL A 15 20.84 12.02 -6.51
CA VAL A 15 20.38 12.72 -5.32
C VAL A 15 21.54 13.47 -4.66
N GLY A 16 21.66 14.75 -5.00
CA GLY A 16 22.54 15.70 -4.35
C GLY A 16 21.89 16.42 -3.15
N SER A 17 22.67 17.24 -2.44
CA SER A 17 22.20 18.00 -1.28
C SER A 17 21.03 18.95 -1.59
N THR A 18 21.00 19.51 -2.80
CA THR A 18 19.92 20.42 -3.23
C THR A 18 18.60 19.68 -3.34
N LEU A 19 18.59 18.54 -4.05
CA LEU A 19 17.39 17.71 -4.20
C LEU A 19 16.94 17.17 -2.83
N MET A 20 17.88 16.85 -1.94
CA MET A 20 17.52 16.42 -0.60
C MET A 20 16.90 17.52 0.26
N ALA A 21 17.42 18.74 0.19
CA ALA A 21 16.83 19.87 0.90
C ALA A 21 15.41 20.21 0.39
N GLU A 22 15.13 19.95 -0.88
CA GLU A 22 13.79 20.11 -1.47
C GLU A 22 12.79 19.05 -0.97
N TRP A 23 13.26 17.81 -0.80
CA TRP A 23 12.40 16.67 -0.52
C TRP A 23 12.37 16.21 0.95
N ASP A 24 13.17 16.79 1.84
CA ASP A 24 13.22 16.45 3.29
C ASP A 24 11.82 16.49 3.94
N ASP A 25 11.18 17.66 3.96
CA ASP A 25 9.85 17.82 4.58
C ASP A 25 8.77 17.03 3.81
N PRO A 26 8.66 17.08 2.47
CA PRO A 26 7.66 16.31 1.73
C PRO A 26 7.72 14.79 1.95
N ILE A 27 8.92 14.24 2.16
CA ILE A 27 9.11 12.80 2.39
C ILE A 27 8.59 12.41 3.78
N VAL A 28 8.91 13.21 4.81
CA VAL A 28 8.39 12.99 6.16
C VAL A 28 6.87 13.13 6.19
N GLU A 29 6.32 14.15 5.54
CA GLU A 29 4.87 14.33 5.41
C GLU A 29 4.21 13.16 4.66
N THR A 30 4.82 12.68 3.58
CA THR A 30 4.31 11.53 2.81
C THR A 30 4.31 10.26 3.66
N ARG A 31 5.38 10.00 4.40
CA ARG A 31 5.45 8.88 5.35
C ARG A 31 4.32 8.97 6.36
N GLN A 32 4.21 10.10 7.05
CA GLN A 32 3.18 10.31 8.06
C GLN A 32 1.79 10.14 7.48
N ALA A 33 1.52 10.67 6.28
CA ALA A 33 0.24 10.53 5.61
C ALA A 33 -0.09 9.07 5.32
N ILE A 34 0.85 8.28 4.78
CA ILE A 34 0.66 6.84 4.53
C ILE A 34 0.43 6.11 5.85
N GLU A 35 1.30 6.34 6.83
CA GLU A 35 1.23 5.73 8.16
C GLU A 35 -0.02 6.09 8.92
N GLU A 36 -0.61 7.27 8.76
CA GLU A 36 -1.85 7.68 9.43
C GLU A 36 -3.09 7.27 8.63
N SER A 37 -2.99 7.16 7.31
CA SER A 37 -4.13 6.88 6.43
C SER A 37 -4.78 5.51 6.66
N ALA A 38 -4.09 4.49 7.15
CA ALA A 38 -4.61 3.11 7.23
C ALA A 38 -5.01 2.51 5.87
N LEU A 39 -4.80 3.23 4.77
CA LEU A 39 -5.17 2.81 3.43
C LEU A 39 -4.53 1.47 3.05
N PRO A 40 -3.24 1.20 3.34
CA PRO A 40 -2.67 -0.10 3.01
C PRO A 40 -3.29 -1.23 3.85
N GLU A 41 -3.56 -0.98 5.14
CA GLU A 41 -4.23 -1.96 6.02
C GLU A 41 -5.65 -2.29 5.57
N GLN A 42 -6.43 -1.28 5.16
CA GLN A 42 -7.77 -1.48 4.63
C GLN A 42 -7.74 -2.31 3.34
N LEU A 43 -6.81 -2.03 2.42
CA LEU A 43 -6.69 -2.82 1.21
C LEU A 43 -6.25 -4.26 1.51
N LEU A 44 -5.29 -4.44 2.40
CA LEU A 44 -4.81 -5.76 2.82
C LEU A 44 -5.95 -6.59 3.41
N ALA A 45 -6.74 -6.03 4.33
CA ALA A 45 -7.87 -6.70 4.92
C ALA A 45 -8.92 -7.12 3.88
N LEU A 46 -9.14 -6.29 2.84
CA LEU A 46 -10.05 -6.65 1.75
C LEU A 46 -9.53 -7.78 0.87
N VAL A 47 -8.23 -7.80 0.58
CA VAL A 47 -7.61 -8.90 -0.19
C VAL A 47 -7.58 -10.18 0.64
N GLU A 48 -7.31 -10.10 1.94
CA GLU A 48 -7.40 -11.23 2.86
C GLU A 48 -8.84 -11.78 2.94
N GLY A 49 -9.85 -10.90 3.05
CA GLY A 49 -11.26 -11.30 3.00
C GLY A 49 -11.66 -11.93 1.67
N LEU A 50 -11.11 -11.43 0.55
CA LEU A 50 -11.26 -12.07 -0.77
C LEU A 50 -10.67 -13.49 -0.77
N GLN A 51 -9.46 -13.66 -0.23
CA GLN A 51 -8.82 -14.98 -0.15
C GLN A 51 -9.65 -15.94 0.70
N GLU A 52 -10.18 -15.49 1.83
CA GLU A 52 -11.04 -16.29 2.70
C GLU A 52 -12.35 -16.69 1.99
N ALA A 53 -13.00 -15.75 1.28
CA ALA A 53 -14.20 -16.04 0.49
C ALA A 53 -13.93 -17.05 -0.65
N LEU A 54 -12.79 -16.92 -1.33
CA LEU A 54 -12.36 -17.87 -2.35
C LEU A 54 -11.92 -19.22 -1.78
N HIS A 55 -11.36 -19.25 -0.57
CA HIS A 55 -10.97 -20.48 0.11
C HIS A 55 -12.20 -21.25 0.59
N SER A 56 -13.15 -20.57 1.23
CA SER A 56 -14.38 -21.17 1.74
C SER A 56 -15.36 -21.65 0.66
N SER A 57 -15.22 -21.14 -0.56
CA SER A 57 -15.99 -21.60 -1.73
C SER A 57 -15.36 -22.79 -2.45
N ARG A 58 -14.18 -23.28 -2.01
CA ARG A 58 -13.56 -24.47 -2.56
C ARG A 58 -13.94 -25.71 -1.75
N ASP A 59 -14.13 -26.82 -2.45
CA ASP A 59 -14.24 -28.14 -1.83
C ASP A 59 -12.86 -28.72 -1.43
N ALA A 60 -12.84 -29.96 -0.93
CA ALA A 60 -11.62 -30.62 -0.50
C ALA A 60 -10.63 -30.87 -1.65
N GLU A 61 -11.13 -30.88 -2.88
CA GLU A 61 -10.41 -31.06 -4.13
C GLU A 61 -9.96 -29.72 -4.74
N GLY A 62 -10.33 -28.59 -4.14
CA GLY A 62 -9.94 -27.24 -4.57
C GLY A 62 -10.84 -26.65 -5.66
N VAL A 63 -11.98 -27.28 -5.94
CA VAL A 63 -12.93 -26.90 -7.00
C VAL A 63 -13.90 -25.85 -6.49
N ILE A 64 -14.19 -24.83 -7.31
CA ILE A 64 -15.22 -23.83 -7.02
C ILE A 64 -16.50 -24.20 -7.75
N GLU A 65 -17.64 -24.25 -7.05
CA GLU A 65 -18.95 -24.43 -7.66
C GLU A 65 -19.56 -23.08 -8.04
N VAL A 66 -19.80 -22.87 -9.34
CA VAL A 66 -20.46 -21.66 -9.86
C VAL A 66 -21.74 -22.08 -10.59
N ASN A 67 -22.89 -21.67 -10.07
CA ASN A 67 -24.21 -22.00 -10.63
C ASN A 67 -24.43 -23.51 -10.87
N GLY A 68 -23.96 -24.37 -9.96
CA GLY A 68 -24.10 -25.83 -10.12
C GLY A 68 -23.00 -26.49 -10.95
N HIS A 69 -21.98 -25.74 -11.39
CA HIS A 69 -20.88 -26.25 -12.20
C HIS A 69 -19.56 -26.19 -11.43
N ALA A 70 -18.89 -27.34 -11.33
CA ALA A 70 -17.53 -27.47 -10.85
C ALA A 70 -16.54 -26.77 -11.81
N VAL A 71 -15.72 -25.86 -11.27
CA VAL A 71 -14.64 -25.17 -11.98
C VAL A 71 -13.34 -25.39 -11.23
N GLU A 72 -12.48 -26.25 -11.77
CA GLU A 72 -11.18 -26.61 -11.16
C GLU A 72 -10.16 -25.46 -11.27
N GLU A 73 -10.12 -24.78 -12.41
CA GLU A 73 -9.21 -23.66 -12.69
C GLU A 73 -10.01 -22.40 -13.07
N PRO A 74 -10.66 -21.77 -12.10
CA PRO A 74 -11.52 -20.62 -12.39
C PRO A 74 -10.68 -19.48 -12.96
N ASN A 75 -11.09 -19.01 -14.12
CA ASN A 75 -10.62 -17.79 -14.74
C ASN A 75 -11.76 -16.78 -14.73
N GLY A 76 -11.50 -15.53 -14.35
CA GLY A 76 -12.57 -14.56 -14.25
C GLY A 76 -12.17 -13.24 -13.63
N VAL A 77 -13.18 -12.39 -13.43
CA VAL A 77 -13.05 -11.10 -12.78
C VAL A 77 -13.87 -11.14 -11.50
N ILE A 78 -13.26 -10.74 -10.39
CA ILE A 78 -13.93 -10.58 -9.11
C ILE A 78 -14.05 -9.10 -8.84
N ARG A 79 -15.26 -8.68 -8.45
CA ARG A 79 -15.54 -7.32 -8.00
C ARG A 79 -15.98 -7.36 -6.55
N LEU A 80 -15.31 -6.59 -5.72
CA LEU A 80 -15.61 -6.44 -4.30
C LEU A 80 -16.12 -5.02 -4.09
N ASN A 81 -17.30 -4.89 -3.49
CA ASN A 81 -17.78 -3.63 -2.96
C ASN A 81 -17.74 -3.73 -1.43
N HIS A 82 -17.00 -2.84 -0.80
CA HIS A 82 -16.90 -2.76 0.65
C HIS A 82 -17.39 -1.40 1.13
N VAL A 83 -18.28 -1.40 2.12
CA VAL A 83 -18.70 -0.18 2.81
C VAL A 83 -17.74 0.07 3.96
N CYS A 84 -17.16 1.27 4.02
CA CYS A 84 -16.14 1.60 4.99
C CYS A 84 -16.69 1.66 6.42
N SER A 85 -15.81 1.64 7.41
CA SER A 85 -16.21 1.70 8.82
C SER A 85 -16.83 3.03 9.22
N GLY A 86 -16.68 4.08 8.43
CA GLY A 86 -17.29 5.37 8.71
C GLY A 86 -16.70 6.05 9.94
N TRP A 87 -17.41 7.03 10.47
CA TRP A 87 -17.01 7.72 11.69
C TRP A 87 -17.61 7.07 12.94
N ASP A 88 -18.73 6.37 12.83
CA ASP A 88 -19.38 5.73 13.96
C ASP A 88 -18.99 4.24 14.01
N GLU A 89 -17.94 3.91 14.77
CA GLU A 89 -17.46 2.52 14.89
C GLU A 89 -18.53 1.57 15.44
N ASP A 90 -19.51 2.09 16.18
CA ASP A 90 -20.57 1.32 16.83
C ASP A 90 -21.83 1.16 15.96
N ALA A 91 -21.87 1.74 14.76
CA ALA A 91 -23.05 1.63 13.89
C ALA A 91 -23.31 0.18 13.49
N GLU A 92 -24.52 -0.30 13.80
CA GLU A 92 -24.97 -1.67 13.48
C GLU A 92 -25.15 -1.90 11.98
N VAL A 93 -25.47 -0.84 11.23
CA VAL A 93 -25.69 -0.86 9.78
C VAL A 93 -24.83 0.20 9.12
N ARG A 94 -24.05 -0.21 8.13
CA ARG A 94 -23.18 0.67 7.32
C ARG A 94 -23.94 1.20 6.10
N ASP A 95 -23.79 2.49 5.80
CA ASP A 95 -24.40 3.13 4.63
C ASP A 95 -23.29 3.68 3.71
N PRO A 96 -23.16 3.19 2.46
CA PRO A 96 -22.14 3.67 1.53
C PRO A 96 -22.24 5.16 1.19
N ASN A 97 -23.40 5.80 1.37
CA ASN A 97 -23.57 7.24 1.15
C ASN A 97 -23.07 8.08 2.33
N VAL A 98 -22.96 7.48 3.52
CA VAL A 98 -22.52 8.14 4.75
C VAL A 98 -21.08 7.77 5.09
N ASP A 99 -20.74 6.49 5.00
CA ASP A 99 -19.44 5.94 5.39
C ASP A 99 -18.46 5.91 4.21
N GLY A 100 -18.96 6.02 2.98
CA GLY A 100 -18.19 5.81 1.77
C GLY A 100 -17.97 4.33 1.47
N SER A 101 -17.31 4.05 0.34
CA SER A 101 -17.09 2.68 -0.11
C SER A 101 -15.78 2.49 -0.85
N ILE A 102 -15.40 1.22 -1.04
CA ILE A 102 -14.24 0.78 -1.81
C ILE A 102 -14.75 -0.21 -2.85
N ASP A 103 -14.49 0.08 -4.12
CA ASP A 103 -14.75 -0.82 -5.23
C ASP A 103 -13.42 -1.38 -5.74
N LEU A 104 -13.17 -2.66 -5.48
CA LEU A 104 -11.96 -3.36 -5.93
C LEU A 104 -12.28 -4.38 -7.01
N THR A 105 -11.35 -4.50 -7.95
CA THR A 105 -11.35 -5.51 -9.00
C THR A 105 -10.08 -6.33 -8.90
N ALA A 106 -10.26 -7.65 -8.88
CA ALA A 106 -9.20 -8.63 -9.01
C ALA A 106 -9.51 -9.56 -10.19
N THR A 107 -8.49 -10.26 -10.70
CA THR A 107 -8.71 -11.30 -11.71
C THR A 107 -8.23 -12.64 -11.20
N LEU A 108 -8.94 -13.70 -11.56
CA LEU A 108 -8.51 -15.07 -11.36
C LEU A 108 -7.89 -15.60 -12.64
N GLN A 109 -6.73 -16.24 -12.49
CA GLN A 109 -6.00 -16.91 -13.57
C GLN A 109 -5.59 -18.30 -13.08
N GLY A 110 -6.21 -19.35 -13.63
CA GLY A 110 -5.96 -20.72 -13.21
C GLY A 110 -6.21 -20.95 -11.71
N GLY A 111 -7.24 -20.31 -11.14
CA GLY A 111 -7.53 -20.38 -9.70
C GLY A 111 -6.60 -19.57 -8.79
N SER A 112 -5.58 -18.88 -9.32
CA SER A 112 -4.78 -17.91 -8.57
C SER A 112 -5.32 -16.49 -8.75
N ILE A 113 -5.13 -15.64 -7.76
CA ILE A 113 -5.36 -14.20 -7.87
C ILE A 113 -4.18 -13.61 -8.67
N ALA A 114 -4.48 -12.89 -9.74
CA ALA A 114 -3.48 -12.23 -10.55
C ALA A 114 -2.70 -11.18 -9.73
N PRO A 115 -1.49 -10.79 -10.15
CA PRO A 115 -0.62 -9.97 -9.30
C PRO A 115 -1.14 -8.56 -9.04
N VAL A 116 -2.06 -8.04 -9.87
CA VAL A 116 -2.58 -6.68 -9.76
C VAL A 116 -4.04 -6.70 -9.33
N VAL A 117 -4.33 -5.98 -8.25
CA VAL A 117 -5.68 -5.59 -7.82
C VAL A 117 -5.81 -4.09 -8.01
N TRP A 118 -6.94 -3.62 -8.52
CA TRP A 118 -7.16 -2.19 -8.77
C TRP A 118 -8.58 -1.79 -8.46
N GLY A 119 -8.81 -0.50 -8.23
CA GLY A 119 -10.12 -0.03 -7.84
C GLY A 119 -10.16 1.45 -7.49
N ALA A 120 -11.22 1.84 -6.81
CA ALA A 120 -11.42 3.20 -6.33
C ALA A 120 -12.04 3.21 -4.92
N PHE A 121 -11.72 4.25 -4.18
CA PHE A 121 -12.36 4.63 -2.94
C PHE A 121 -13.28 5.80 -3.25
N HIS A 122 -14.51 5.73 -2.72
CA HIS A 122 -15.55 6.72 -2.91
C HIS A 122 -15.85 7.38 -1.57
N GLY A 123 -15.10 8.44 -1.25
CA GLY A 123 -15.21 9.16 0.01
C GLY A 123 -15.15 8.24 1.24
N CYS A 124 -14.36 7.16 1.16
CA CYS A 124 -14.28 6.12 2.19
C CYS A 124 -13.75 6.73 3.48
N ARG A 125 -14.47 6.56 4.58
CA ARG A 125 -14.17 7.14 5.89
C ARG A 125 -13.82 6.08 6.90
N TRP A 126 -12.92 6.43 7.81
CA TRP A 126 -12.59 5.60 8.96
C TRP A 126 -12.04 6.46 10.10
N LYS A 127 -12.13 5.91 11.32
CA LYS A 127 -11.39 6.40 12.48
C LYS A 127 -10.13 5.59 12.65
N ARG A 128 -9.04 6.27 13.02
CA ARG A 128 -7.80 5.60 13.42
C ARG A 128 -7.40 6.01 14.83
N ALA A 129 -7.19 5.01 15.68
CA ALA A 129 -6.53 5.19 16.95
C ALA A 129 -5.01 5.22 16.74
N LEU A 130 -4.40 6.36 17.06
CA LEU A 130 -2.97 6.50 17.24
C LEU A 130 -2.67 6.57 18.73
N VAL A 131 -1.41 6.32 19.13
CA VAL A 131 -0.97 6.17 20.53
C VAL A 131 -1.52 7.26 21.47
N ASN A 132 -1.72 8.50 20.98
CA ASN A 132 -2.21 9.62 21.79
C ASN A 132 -3.42 10.37 21.21
N ARG A 133 -4.05 9.89 20.13
CA ARG A 133 -5.20 10.58 19.51
C ARG A 133 -6.03 9.65 18.63
N ARG A 134 -7.33 9.94 18.54
CA ARG A 134 -8.16 9.43 17.45
C ARG A 134 -8.21 10.47 16.35
N ILE A 135 -7.92 10.05 15.12
CA ILE A 135 -8.03 10.91 13.95
C ILE A 135 -9.14 10.40 13.05
N GLU A 136 -9.83 11.34 12.42
CA GLU A 136 -10.74 11.07 11.32
C GLU A 136 -9.95 11.16 10.02
N ALA A 137 -10.07 10.10 9.23
CA ALA A 137 -9.42 10.00 7.94
C ALA A 137 -10.44 9.61 6.87
N SER A 138 -10.25 10.13 5.67
CA SER A 138 -10.99 9.67 4.51
C SER A 138 -10.16 9.71 3.25
N TYR A 139 -10.43 8.81 2.31
CA TYR A 139 -9.80 8.80 1.01
C TYR A 139 -10.84 8.72 -0.11
N ASP A 140 -10.61 9.52 -1.15
CA ASP A 140 -11.35 9.50 -2.39
C ASP A 140 -10.36 9.49 -3.56
N GLY A 141 -10.39 8.44 -4.37
CA GLY A 141 -9.43 8.27 -5.45
C GLY A 141 -9.23 6.84 -5.91
N GLU A 142 -8.30 6.65 -6.84
CA GLU A 142 -7.96 5.37 -7.43
C GLU A 142 -6.83 4.69 -6.67
N ILE A 143 -6.83 3.35 -6.70
CA ILE A 143 -5.78 2.52 -6.14
C ILE A 143 -5.41 1.40 -7.11
N GLN A 144 -4.13 1.07 -7.16
CA GLN A 144 -3.63 -0.19 -7.71
C GLN A 144 -2.63 -0.78 -6.72
N ALA A 145 -2.72 -2.08 -6.45
CA ALA A 145 -1.73 -2.81 -5.67
C ALA A 145 -1.19 -3.98 -6.48
N HIS A 146 0.13 -4.09 -6.52
CA HIS A 146 0.87 -5.15 -7.18
C HIS A 146 1.54 -6.03 -6.13
N PHE A 147 1.16 -7.30 -6.09
CA PHE A 147 1.58 -8.31 -5.11
C PHE A 147 2.75 -9.17 -5.60
N GLY A 148 3.54 -8.69 -6.58
CA GLY A 148 4.65 -9.46 -7.14
C GLY A 148 4.17 -10.42 -8.22
N GLU A 149 4.08 -11.70 -7.90
CA GLU A 149 3.53 -12.75 -8.78
C GLU A 149 2.07 -13.06 -8.45
N SER A 150 1.42 -13.92 -9.25
CA SER A 150 0.09 -14.43 -8.91
C SER A 150 0.16 -15.24 -7.60
N PHE A 151 -0.95 -15.30 -6.87
CA PHE A 151 -0.97 -15.94 -5.56
C PHE A 151 -2.26 -16.69 -5.28
N TYR A 152 -2.16 -17.77 -4.52
CA TYR A 152 -3.30 -18.60 -4.14
C TYR A 152 -3.95 -18.09 -2.85
N THR A 153 -5.09 -18.68 -2.50
CA THR A 153 -5.87 -18.27 -1.32
C THR A 153 -5.21 -18.64 0.01
N ASP A 154 -4.26 -19.57 0.01
CA ASP A 154 -3.47 -20.00 1.17
C ASP A 154 -2.20 -19.15 1.38
N THR A 155 -1.89 -18.26 0.43
CA THR A 155 -0.71 -17.42 0.48
C THR A 155 -0.93 -16.27 1.47
N VAL A 156 -0.04 -16.14 2.46
CA VAL A 156 -0.09 -15.03 3.42
C VAL A 156 0.30 -13.72 2.73
N VAL A 157 -0.68 -12.91 2.36
CA VAL A 157 -0.47 -11.66 1.59
C VAL A 157 0.45 -10.68 2.32
N ARG A 158 0.36 -10.62 3.65
CA ARG A 158 1.24 -9.77 4.49
C ARG A 158 2.72 -10.13 4.44
N LYS A 159 3.10 -11.30 3.93
CA LYS A 159 4.52 -11.68 3.74
C LYS A 159 5.06 -11.29 2.37
N ARG A 160 4.27 -10.60 1.56
CA ARG A 160 4.65 -10.19 0.21
C ARG A 160 5.12 -8.75 0.21
N GLU A 161 6.05 -8.46 -0.68
CA GLU A 161 6.32 -7.09 -1.09
C GLU A 161 5.14 -6.60 -1.95
N ILE A 162 4.54 -5.48 -1.58
CA ILE A 162 3.35 -4.95 -2.23
C ILE A 162 3.63 -3.53 -2.67
N THR A 163 3.50 -3.28 -3.97
CA THR A 163 3.66 -1.96 -4.56
C THR A 163 2.30 -1.32 -4.83
N PHE A 164 2.05 -0.17 -4.22
CA PHE A 164 0.84 0.62 -4.34
C PHE A 164 1.07 1.80 -5.29
N ALA A 165 0.07 2.09 -6.10
CA ALA A 165 -0.08 3.34 -6.83
C ALA A 165 -1.41 3.97 -6.42
N VAL A 166 -1.36 5.15 -5.83
CA VAL A 166 -2.54 5.85 -5.31
C VAL A 166 -2.64 7.25 -5.91
N THR A 167 -3.85 7.62 -6.32
CA THR A 167 -4.16 8.94 -6.86
C THR A 167 -5.50 9.42 -6.36
N GLY A 168 -5.54 10.54 -5.64
CA GLY A 168 -6.78 11.03 -5.06
C GLY A 168 -6.58 12.17 -4.06
N ALA A 169 -7.49 12.27 -3.11
CA ALA A 169 -7.42 13.18 -1.99
C ALA A 169 -7.52 12.39 -0.67
N LEU A 170 -6.54 12.59 0.21
CA LEU A 170 -6.56 12.09 1.57
C LEU A 170 -6.94 13.24 2.52
N LEU A 171 -8.01 13.06 3.28
CA LEU A 171 -8.38 13.96 4.36
C LEU A 171 -7.86 13.38 5.67
N LEU A 172 -7.07 14.14 6.43
CA LEU A 172 -6.61 13.79 7.78
C LEU A 172 -6.91 14.94 8.73
N GLY A 173 -7.71 14.69 9.76
CA GLY A 173 -8.02 15.70 10.77
C GLY A 173 -8.59 17.00 10.19
N GLY A 174 -9.41 16.89 9.13
CA GLY A 174 -10.01 18.03 8.42
C GLY A 174 -9.10 18.72 7.40
N THR A 175 -7.84 18.30 7.25
CA THR A 175 -6.92 18.82 6.23
C THR A 175 -6.88 17.90 5.03
N SER A 176 -7.09 18.44 3.84
CA SER A 176 -7.10 17.68 2.59
C SER A 176 -5.75 17.77 1.89
N PHE A 177 -5.18 16.62 1.54
CA PHE A 177 -3.91 16.49 0.84
C PHE A 177 -4.15 15.77 -0.50
N PRO A 178 -3.78 16.36 -1.64
CA PRO A 178 -3.75 15.61 -2.88
C PRO A 178 -2.64 14.55 -2.76
N ILE A 179 -2.98 13.30 -3.04
CA ILE A 179 -2.02 12.21 -3.07
C ILE A 179 -1.87 11.73 -4.50
N ARG A 180 -0.65 11.80 -5.03
CA ARG A 180 -0.24 11.14 -6.26
C ARG A 180 1.11 10.53 -5.99
N ARG A 181 1.06 9.33 -5.42
CA ARG A 181 2.25 8.67 -4.86
C ARG A 181 2.23 7.20 -5.18
N SER A 182 3.43 6.68 -5.34
CA SER A 182 3.68 5.25 -5.37
C SER A 182 4.49 4.93 -4.13
N PHE A 183 4.07 3.91 -3.40
CA PHE A 183 4.81 3.42 -2.26
C PHE A 183 4.80 1.90 -2.27
N ARG A 184 5.79 1.28 -1.67
CA ARG A 184 5.94 -0.15 -1.59
C ARG A 184 6.14 -0.52 -0.14
N ILE A 185 5.41 -1.51 0.33
CA ILE A 185 5.57 -2.05 1.67
C ILE A 185 6.14 -3.46 1.57
N ASP A 186 7.05 -3.77 2.45
CA ASP A 186 7.49 -5.14 2.73
C ASP A 186 7.40 -5.32 4.24
N LEU A 187 6.39 -6.06 4.69
CA LEU A 187 6.19 -6.28 6.10
C LEU A 187 7.11 -7.39 6.64
N ASP A 188 7.66 -8.27 5.79
CA ASP A 188 8.43 -9.45 6.22
C ASP A 188 7.76 -10.25 7.37
N GLY A 189 6.42 -10.31 7.38
CA GLY A 189 5.63 -10.94 8.44
C GLY A 189 5.42 -10.10 9.70
N ALA A 190 5.81 -8.83 9.71
CA ALA A 190 5.45 -7.87 10.72
C ALA A 190 3.93 -7.63 10.76
N GLY A 191 3.43 -7.29 11.96
CA GLY A 191 2.01 -7.03 12.18
C GLY A 191 1.55 -5.64 11.75
N ASP A 192 2.47 -4.69 11.61
CA ASP A 192 2.21 -3.30 11.25
C ASP A 192 3.25 -2.82 10.21
N ILE A 193 2.82 -1.90 9.34
CA ILE A 193 3.67 -1.17 8.40
C ILE A 193 4.85 -0.49 9.10
N LEU A 194 4.63 -0.02 10.34
CA LEU A 194 5.66 0.63 11.15
C LEU A 194 6.84 -0.29 11.51
N ASP A 195 6.60 -1.59 11.53
CA ASP A 195 7.61 -2.60 11.88
C ASP A 195 8.30 -3.17 10.63
N GLY A 196 7.73 -2.92 9.44
CA GLY A 196 8.25 -3.37 8.15
C GLY A 196 9.18 -2.37 7.46
N ARG A 197 9.24 -2.46 6.14
CA ARG A 197 9.93 -1.53 5.25
C ARG A 197 8.91 -0.78 4.39
N LEU A 198 9.05 0.54 4.31
CA LEU A 198 8.24 1.43 3.46
C LEU A 198 9.15 2.15 2.47
N ASP A 199 8.92 1.92 1.18
CA ASP A 199 9.66 2.53 0.08
C ASP A 199 8.75 3.51 -0.68
N VAL A 200 9.06 4.80 -0.66
CA VAL A 200 8.35 5.85 -1.38
C VAL A 200 9.10 6.18 -2.66
N LEU A 201 8.45 6.03 -3.82
CA LEU A 201 9.02 6.47 -5.09
C LEU A 201 8.76 7.96 -5.26
N ILE A 202 9.84 8.71 -5.49
CA ILE A 202 9.81 10.13 -5.78
C ILE A 202 10.13 10.33 -7.26
N GLU A 203 9.30 11.11 -7.94
CA GLU A 203 9.50 11.55 -9.33
C GLU A 203 9.83 13.06 -9.30
N THR A 204 10.95 13.43 -9.91
CA THR A 204 11.41 14.81 -10.02
C THR A 204 10.71 15.53 -11.17
N GLU A 205 10.87 16.85 -11.26
CA GLU A 205 10.33 17.64 -12.39
C GLU A 205 10.92 17.21 -13.75
N GLU A 206 12.12 16.62 -13.74
CA GLU A 206 12.83 16.14 -14.94
C GLU A 206 12.41 14.71 -15.35
N GLN A 207 11.37 14.15 -14.71
CA GLN A 207 10.93 12.76 -14.90
C GLN A 207 12.01 11.72 -14.52
N GLU A 208 12.96 12.14 -13.68
CA GLU A 208 13.87 11.22 -13.02
C GLU A 208 13.25 10.70 -11.73
N HIS A 209 13.74 9.57 -11.23
CA HIS A 209 13.16 8.96 -10.04
C HIS A 209 14.22 8.44 -9.07
N PHE A 210 13.91 8.55 -7.78
CA PHE A 210 14.65 7.94 -6.69
C PHE A 210 13.67 7.30 -5.70
N VAL A 211 14.16 6.35 -4.91
CA VAL A 211 13.38 5.68 -3.87
C VAL A 211 13.88 6.15 -2.52
N PHE A 212 13.00 6.69 -1.71
CA PHE A 212 13.27 6.91 -0.29
C PHE A 212 12.69 5.75 0.50
N PHE A 213 13.49 5.09 1.34
CA PHE A 213 13.03 3.96 2.14
C PHE A 213 13.15 4.21 3.63
N PHE A 214 12.19 3.67 4.38
CA PHE A 214 12.16 3.61 5.84
C PHE A 214 12.15 2.14 6.25
N ARG A 215 12.88 1.78 7.31
CA ARG A 215 12.94 0.40 7.81
C ARG A 215 12.78 0.37 9.32
N GLY A 216 11.85 -0.44 9.81
CA GLY A 216 11.50 -0.48 11.22
C GLY A 216 11.02 0.88 11.74
N GLY A 217 11.13 1.10 13.05
CA GLY A 217 10.73 2.34 13.70
C GLY A 217 11.40 3.61 13.13
N LEU A 218 11.09 4.76 13.73
CA LEU A 218 11.38 6.12 13.20
C LEU A 218 12.86 6.45 12.85
N LEU A 219 13.82 5.57 13.13
CA LEU A 219 15.25 5.90 13.11
C LEU A 219 16.03 5.42 11.89
N ALA A 220 15.60 4.38 11.18
CA ALA A 220 16.34 3.87 10.02
C ALA A 220 15.66 4.30 8.71
N ALA A 221 16.34 5.16 7.96
CA ALA A 221 15.93 5.63 6.65
C ALA A 221 17.10 5.56 5.66
N GLY A 222 16.80 5.71 4.38
CA GLY A 222 17.81 5.77 3.35
C GLY A 222 17.23 6.05 1.97
N ILE A 223 18.12 6.12 0.99
CA ILE A 223 17.78 6.49 -0.38
C ILE A 223 18.42 5.51 -1.35
N GLU A 224 17.73 5.23 -2.42
CA GLU A 224 18.25 4.54 -3.59
C GLU A 224 18.07 5.43 -4.83
N ASP A 225 19.18 5.74 -5.48
CA ASP A 225 19.27 6.65 -6.61
C ASP A 225 20.16 6.05 -7.72
N ALA A 226 20.37 6.77 -8.82
CA ALA A 226 21.21 6.29 -9.94
C ALA A 226 22.68 6.01 -9.57
N THR A 227 23.15 6.55 -8.45
CA THR A 227 24.52 6.41 -7.95
C THR A 227 24.66 5.30 -6.90
N GLY A 228 23.55 4.67 -6.51
CA GLY A 228 23.47 3.53 -5.61
C GLY A 228 22.57 3.77 -4.40
N ARG A 229 22.79 2.97 -3.36
CA ARG A 229 22.00 2.99 -2.12
C ARG A 229 22.78 3.64 -0.98
N PHE A 230 22.09 4.46 -0.20
CA PHE A 230 22.62 5.23 0.92
C PHE A 230 21.76 5.02 2.15
N PHE A 231 22.38 5.06 3.32
CA PHE A 231 21.68 5.13 4.60
C PHE A 231 21.63 6.58 5.06
N CYS A 232 20.48 7.02 5.54
CA CYS A 232 20.26 8.38 5.99
C CYS A 232 19.89 8.40 7.47
N SER A 233 20.63 9.20 8.24
CA SER A 233 20.19 9.61 9.57
C SER A 233 19.28 10.82 9.41
N LEU A 234 17.99 10.64 9.72
CA LEU A 234 17.03 11.74 9.74
C LEU A 234 17.36 12.75 10.85
N GLU A 235 17.90 12.28 11.98
CA GLU A 235 18.32 13.15 13.09
C GLU A 235 19.50 14.03 12.69
N GLU A 236 20.52 13.45 12.05
CA GLU A 236 21.73 14.19 11.65
C GLU A 236 21.59 14.87 10.28
N ARG A 237 20.51 14.61 9.55
CA ARG A 237 20.25 15.06 8.18
C ARG A 237 21.41 14.76 7.24
N ARG A 238 21.92 13.53 7.33
CA ARG A 238 23.10 13.07 6.58
C ARG A 238 22.85 11.71 5.98
N CYS A 239 23.34 11.51 4.77
CA CYS A 239 23.30 10.22 4.09
C CYS A 239 24.71 9.76 3.75
N ASP A 240 25.00 8.49 4.03
CA ASP A 240 26.30 7.88 3.80
C ASP A 240 26.17 6.62 2.92
N LYS A 241 27.17 6.43 2.03
CA LYS A 241 27.29 5.21 1.20
C LYS A 241 27.80 4.00 1.98
N SER A 242 28.22 4.17 3.24
CA SER A 242 28.71 3.04 4.03
C SER A 242 27.56 2.07 4.28
N SER A 243 27.65 0.89 3.65
CA SER A 243 26.79 -0.27 3.92
C SER A 243 27.02 -0.90 5.31
N GLY A 244 27.50 -0.10 6.27
CA GLY A 244 28.05 -0.56 7.53
C GLY A 244 27.02 -0.53 8.63
N SER A 245 26.48 -1.71 8.96
CA SER A 245 26.18 -2.22 10.32
C SER A 245 25.68 -1.25 11.40
N PHE A 246 24.95 -0.19 11.07
CA PHE A 246 24.20 0.56 12.07
C PHE A 246 22.82 -0.08 12.18
N PHE A 247 22.76 -1.08 13.06
CA PHE A 247 21.59 -1.81 13.57
C PHE A 247 20.87 -2.73 12.55
N TRP A 248 21.14 -4.03 12.69
CA TRP A 248 20.29 -5.14 12.23
C TRP A 248 19.41 -5.60 13.38
#